data_AF-A0A2V9H468-F1
#
_entry.id   AF-A0A2V9H468-F1
#
_cell.length_a   1.000
_cell.length_b   1.000
_cell.length_c   1.000
_cell.angle_alpha   90.00
_cell.angle_beta   90.00
_cell.angle_gamma   90.00
#
_symmetry.space_group_name_H-M   'P 1'
#
loop_
_entity.id
_entity.type
_entity.pdbx_description
1 polymer ?
#
loop_
_entity_poly.entity_id
_entity_poly.type
_entity_poly.pdbx_seq_one_letter_code
_entity_poly.pdbx_strand_id
1 'polypeptide(L)'
;MADVTRPVSIFEQIRLVAGLRWRILRNGLRKKNNRLDLIGLIFAGVFSSVLVFGLSFAFYAGAYAFLSQGRLEWMALLFWGIFLFWQIFPVFVAGFGANFDFRTLLRFPLSLRAFYIIGLAYGFADFSALASVSWLLAMTAGATVAKPGVLPAMLLIVAAFMLLNVTLERLIGSWLERLLARRRTRELFLGLFVLSMISLNFLSPLMQRYGSSARPAFLRLLPYLAWFPPSLAGRALAAVTRLQPAGFLLSAALLLLYLLLFSALLWRRFSAQYRGEELSETAAPARAAVRPIAGKDDGPDRLRLLSPPVAAIVRKEFRYLTRNGFAYLSLLMPPLLILIFSMNFAGRHPTVGGRSVSAEMFFPGMMAYLILILMAPAYNSFAYEGRGIQIYFTAPLRFRDVFLGKNLMLVSVLAVEIALSLAMLAWRVGWPSAHMLVATCAAIIFTIVGQLTIANWSSITFPRKMEFGQMRGQRQSGMAALVA
;
A
#
# COMPACT_ATOMS: atom_id res chain seq x y z
N MET A 1 51.66 18.38 11.71
CA MET A 1 50.48 19.26 11.89
C MET A 1 49.29 18.59 11.26
N ALA A 2 48.49 17.88 12.06
CA ALA A 2 47.20 17.37 11.62
C ALA A 2 46.21 18.54 11.72
N ASP A 3 45.72 19.03 10.58
CA ASP A 3 44.63 19.99 10.54
C ASP A 3 43.46 19.41 11.34
N VAL A 4 43.24 19.97 12.53
CA VAL A 4 42.02 19.79 13.30
C VAL A 4 40.93 20.47 12.49
N THR A 5 40.36 19.71 11.55
CA THR A 5 39.20 20.12 10.77
C THR A 5 38.16 20.65 11.74
N ARG A 6 37.88 21.95 11.67
CA ARG A 6 36.84 22.58 12.47
C ARG A 6 35.58 21.74 12.36
N PRO A 7 34.87 21.43 13.46
CA PRO A 7 33.65 20.65 13.39
C PRO A 7 32.69 21.35 12.44
N VAL A 8 32.44 20.72 11.29
CA VAL A 8 31.60 21.26 10.22
C VAL A 8 30.25 21.61 10.83
N SER A 9 29.78 22.83 10.60
CA SER A 9 28.53 23.30 11.19
C SER A 9 27.35 22.42 10.72
N ILE A 10 26.31 22.29 11.54
CA ILE A 10 25.11 21.49 11.19
C ILE A 10 24.52 21.98 9.85
N PHE A 11 24.52 23.29 9.63
CA PHE A 11 24.01 23.89 8.40
C PHE A 11 24.84 23.52 7.16
N GLU A 12 26.16 23.51 7.27
CA GLU A 12 27.05 23.06 6.19
C GLU A 12 26.84 21.57 5.88
N GLN A 13 26.68 20.73 6.91
CA GLN A 13 26.37 19.30 6.72
C GLN A 13 25.06 19.11 5.93
N ILE A 14 24.00 19.82 6.31
CA ILE A 14 22.70 19.79 5.62
C ILE A 14 22.86 20.26 4.16
N ARG A 15 23.55 21.38 3.94
CA ARG A 15 23.79 21.94 2.60
C ARG A 15 24.58 20.99 1.70
N LEU A 16 25.59 20.32 2.24
CA LEU A 16 26.41 19.35 1.51
C LEU A 16 25.60 18.12 1.09
N VAL A 17 24.78 17.57 2.00
CA VAL A 17 23.89 16.43 1.70
C VAL A 17 22.87 16.82 0.63
N ALA A 18 22.23 17.99 0.76
CA ALA A 18 21.29 18.50 -0.22
C ALA A 18 21.95 18.71 -1.61
N GLY A 19 23.14 19.32 -1.64
CA GLY A 19 23.92 19.52 -2.85
C GLY A 19 24.34 18.22 -3.53
N LEU A 20 24.75 17.21 -2.75
CA LEU A 20 25.07 15.87 -3.26
C LEU A 20 23.84 15.22 -3.90
N ARG A 21 22.69 15.22 -3.21
CA ARG A 21 21.44 14.65 -3.71
C ARG A 21 20.99 15.34 -5.01
N TRP A 22 21.11 16.66 -5.07
CA TRP A 22 20.82 17.43 -6.29
C TRP A 22 21.73 17.03 -7.46
N ARG A 23 23.04 16.90 -7.22
CA ARG A 23 24.00 16.46 -8.26
C ARG A 23 23.71 15.03 -8.72
N ILE A 24 23.37 14.11 -7.81
CA ILE A 24 22.99 12.74 -8.15
C ILE A 24 21.73 12.73 -9.02
N LEU A 25 20.71 13.50 -8.64
CA LEU A 25 19.48 13.64 -9.44
C LEU A 25 19.81 14.16 -10.84
N ARG A 26 20.52 15.29 -10.94
CA ARG A 26 20.90 15.91 -12.21
C ARG A 26 21.72 14.98 -13.11
N ASN A 27 22.67 14.25 -12.53
CA ASN A 27 23.49 13.29 -13.27
C ASN A 27 22.68 12.05 -13.67
N GLY A 28 21.73 11.62 -12.83
CA GLY A 28 20.79 10.53 -13.12
C GLY A 28 19.90 10.82 -14.32
N LEU A 29 19.47 12.07 -14.51
CA LEU A 29 18.64 12.52 -15.64
C LEU A 29 19.35 12.52 -17.01
N ARG A 30 20.65 12.18 -17.05
CA ARG A 30 21.36 11.98 -18.32
C ARG A 30 20.96 10.67 -19.02
N LYS A 31 20.43 9.68 -18.29
CA LYS A 31 19.97 8.39 -18.88
C LYS A 31 18.53 8.50 -19.40
N LYS A 32 18.27 7.95 -20.59
CA LYS A 32 16.94 7.99 -21.27
C LYS A 32 15.81 7.40 -20.40
N ASN A 33 16.05 6.26 -19.74
CA ASN A 33 15.06 5.65 -18.83
C ASN A 33 14.69 6.54 -17.65
N ASN A 34 15.68 7.21 -17.04
CA ASN A 34 15.44 8.08 -15.88
C ASN A 34 14.68 9.36 -16.27
N ARG A 35 14.77 9.81 -17.52
CA ARG A 35 13.95 10.92 -18.03
C ARG A 35 12.49 10.51 -18.17
N LEU A 36 12.23 9.30 -18.65
CA LEU A 36 10.87 8.75 -18.73
C LEU A 36 10.26 8.57 -17.33
N ASP A 37 11.06 8.09 -16.36
CA ASP A 37 10.64 8.01 -14.96
C ASP A 37 10.32 9.41 -14.37
N LEU A 38 11.11 10.44 -14.69
CA LEU A 38 10.83 11.81 -14.27
C LEU A 38 9.53 12.34 -14.89
N ILE A 39 9.30 12.09 -16.18
CA ILE A 39 8.03 12.46 -16.84
C ILE A 39 6.86 11.77 -16.14
N GLY A 40 6.98 10.47 -15.86
CA GLY A 40 5.98 9.73 -15.09
C GLY A 40 5.73 10.32 -13.70
N LEU A 41 6.79 10.76 -13.01
CA LEU A 41 6.69 11.44 -11.71
C LEU A 41 5.98 12.79 -11.83
N ILE A 42 6.27 13.58 -12.87
CA ILE A 42 5.61 14.86 -13.12
C ILE A 42 4.12 14.66 -13.38
N PHE A 43 3.76 13.73 -14.28
CA PHE A 43 2.35 13.42 -14.55
C PHE A 43 1.62 12.92 -13.29
N ALA A 44 2.23 12.03 -12.53
CA ALA A 44 1.68 11.59 -11.25
C ALA A 44 1.53 12.75 -10.27
N GLY A 45 2.50 13.67 -10.22
CA GLY A 45 2.47 14.88 -9.40
C GLY A 45 1.35 15.85 -9.79
N VAL A 46 1.14 16.08 -11.09
CA VAL A 46 0.04 16.91 -11.62
C VAL A 46 -1.32 16.29 -11.30
N PHE A 47 -1.49 14.99 -11.52
CA PHE A 47 -2.76 14.34 -11.19
C PHE A 47 -3.02 14.37 -9.67
N SER A 48 -1.97 14.16 -8.88
CA SER A 48 -2.06 14.23 -7.42
C SER A 48 -2.34 15.66 -6.93
N SER A 49 -1.85 16.69 -7.62
CA SER A 49 -2.11 18.08 -7.24
C SER A 49 -3.58 18.44 -7.38
N VAL A 50 -4.29 17.93 -8.39
CA VAL A 50 -5.75 18.11 -8.53
C VAL A 50 -6.49 17.62 -7.28
N LEU A 51 -6.12 16.44 -6.75
CA LEU A 51 -6.71 15.91 -5.51
C LEU A 51 -6.37 16.79 -4.31
N VAL A 52 -5.12 17.22 -4.19
CA VAL A 52 -4.67 18.08 -3.09
C VAL A 52 -5.40 19.42 -3.11
N PHE A 53 -5.45 20.09 -4.26
CA PHE A 53 -6.15 21.37 -4.44
C PHE A 53 -7.66 21.25 -4.24
N GLY A 54 -8.28 20.20 -4.78
CA GLY A 54 -9.72 19.95 -4.58
C GLY A 54 -10.07 19.77 -3.10
N LEU A 55 -9.27 18.99 -2.37
CA LEU A 55 -9.46 18.83 -0.93
C LEU A 55 -9.12 20.09 -0.14
N SER A 56 -8.15 20.91 -0.57
CA SER A 56 -7.88 22.22 0.05
C SER A 56 -9.12 23.10 0.07
N PHE A 57 -9.91 23.12 -1.02
CA PHE A 57 -11.16 23.87 -1.05
C PHE A 57 -12.19 23.31 -0.06
N ALA A 58 -12.30 21.98 0.06
CA ALA A 58 -13.17 21.34 1.03
C ALA A 58 -12.77 21.66 2.49
N PHE A 59 -11.47 21.62 2.82
CA PHE A 59 -10.97 21.98 4.14
C PHE A 59 -11.14 23.47 4.45
N TYR A 60 -10.94 24.35 3.46
CA TYR A 60 -11.22 25.78 3.58
C TYR A 60 -12.71 26.03 3.87
N ALA A 61 -13.59 25.48 3.02
CA ALA A 61 -15.04 25.66 3.14
C ALA A 61 -15.58 25.05 4.44
N GLY A 62 -15.09 23.88 4.83
CA GLY A 62 -15.44 23.23 6.10
C GLY A 62 -15.04 24.07 7.31
N ALA A 63 -13.80 24.60 7.32
CA ALA A 63 -13.33 25.46 8.40
C ALA A 63 -14.17 26.74 8.52
N TYR A 64 -14.45 27.38 7.38
CA TYR A 64 -15.28 28.59 7.32
C TYR A 64 -16.71 28.33 7.81
N ALA A 65 -17.35 27.26 7.33
CA ALA A 65 -18.73 26.91 7.69
C ALA A 65 -18.86 26.56 9.17
N PHE A 66 -17.94 25.76 9.72
CA PHE A 66 -18.01 25.35 11.12
C PHE A 66 -17.74 26.51 12.09
N LEU A 67 -16.84 27.45 11.77
CA LEU A 67 -16.62 28.64 12.60
C LEU A 67 -17.77 29.65 12.51
N SER A 68 -18.31 29.87 11.31
CA SER A 68 -19.42 30.82 11.11
C SER A 68 -20.72 30.34 11.74
N GLN A 69 -21.02 29.03 11.67
CA GLN A 69 -22.21 28.43 12.28
C GLN A 69 -22.05 28.13 13.79
N GLY A 70 -20.91 28.47 14.41
CA GLY A 70 -20.65 28.23 15.83
C GLY A 70 -20.46 26.75 16.21
N ARG A 71 -20.33 25.85 15.22
CA ARG A 71 -20.18 24.40 15.39
C ARG A 71 -18.71 24.01 15.61
N LEU A 72 -18.11 24.56 16.66
CA LEU A 72 -16.67 24.47 16.94
C LEU A 72 -16.16 23.04 17.15
N GLU A 73 -17.00 22.14 17.68
CA GLU A 73 -16.63 20.74 17.94
C GLU A 73 -16.36 19.94 16.66
N TRP A 74 -16.98 20.35 15.54
CA TRP A 74 -16.79 19.72 14.24
C TRP A 74 -15.41 20.00 13.65
N MET A 75 -14.68 20.99 14.17
CA MET A 75 -13.33 21.27 13.72
C MET A 75 -12.35 20.14 14.03
N ALA A 76 -12.59 19.40 15.13
CA ALA A 76 -11.81 18.22 15.45
C ALA A 76 -11.86 17.18 14.32
N LEU A 77 -12.97 17.09 13.57
CA LEU A 77 -13.10 16.15 12.45
C LEU A 77 -12.18 16.51 11.29
N LEU A 78 -11.97 17.80 11.01
CA LEU A 78 -11.02 18.23 9.97
C LEU A 78 -9.59 17.87 10.36
N PHE A 79 -9.20 18.13 11.61
CA PHE A 79 -7.91 17.70 12.14
C PHE A 79 -7.75 16.18 12.10
N TRP A 80 -8.80 15.41 12.40
CA TRP A 80 -8.78 13.94 12.31
C TRP A 80 -8.59 13.47 10.87
N GLY A 81 -9.28 14.07 9.90
CA GLY A 81 -9.12 13.74 8.49
C GLY A 81 -7.67 13.93 8.03
N ILE A 82 -7.08 15.07 8.39
CA ILE A 82 -5.68 15.38 8.07
C ILE A 82 -4.74 14.41 8.79
N PHE A 83 -4.94 14.16 10.09
CA PHE A 83 -4.12 13.24 10.88
C PHE A 83 -4.12 11.81 10.31
N LEU A 84 -5.31 11.26 10.03
CA LEU A 84 -5.45 9.90 9.52
C LEU A 84 -4.82 9.78 8.14
N PHE A 85 -5.03 10.74 7.25
CA PHE A 85 -4.35 10.75 5.96
C PHE A 85 -2.83 10.80 6.15
N TRP A 86 -2.34 11.72 6.99
CA TRP A 86 -0.92 11.90 7.24
C TRP A 86 -0.25 10.64 7.77
N GLN A 87 -0.89 9.91 8.69
CA GLN A 87 -0.29 8.71 9.27
C GLN A 87 -0.51 7.44 8.43
N ILE A 88 -1.68 7.28 7.79
CA ILE A 88 -2.02 6.04 7.07
C ILE A 88 -1.39 6.01 5.67
N PHE A 89 -1.32 7.14 4.98
CA PHE A 89 -0.84 7.17 3.60
C PHE A 89 0.64 6.74 3.45
N PRO A 90 1.61 7.23 4.25
CA PRO A 90 2.99 6.76 4.18
C PRO A 90 3.12 5.26 4.49
N VAL A 91 2.33 4.77 5.45
CA VAL A 91 2.28 3.35 5.81
C VAL A 91 1.74 2.51 4.65
N PHE A 92 0.74 3.01 3.93
CA PHE A 92 0.23 2.39 2.71
C PHE A 92 1.31 2.31 1.63
N VAL A 93 1.97 3.43 1.31
CA VAL A 93 3.03 3.49 0.28
C VAL A 93 4.23 2.61 0.65
N ALA A 94 4.57 2.52 1.94
CA ALA A 94 5.64 1.67 2.45
C ALA A 94 5.45 0.18 2.09
N GLY A 95 4.21 -0.31 2.07
CA GLY A 95 3.88 -1.67 1.66
C GLY A 95 4.27 -2.00 0.21
N PHE A 96 4.28 -1.01 -0.68
CA PHE A 96 4.61 -1.18 -2.11
C PHE A 96 6.11 -1.13 -2.40
N GLY A 97 6.96 -1.03 -1.36
CA GLY A 97 8.41 -1.16 -1.48
C GLY A 97 9.14 0.12 -1.90
N ALA A 98 8.54 1.29 -1.69
CA ALA A 98 9.13 2.58 -2.02
C ALA A 98 9.72 3.33 -0.81
N ASN A 99 10.21 2.61 0.22
CA ASN A 99 10.84 3.29 1.34
C ASN A 99 12.26 3.73 1.00
N PHE A 100 12.51 5.01 1.26
CA PHE A 100 13.85 5.59 1.22
C PHE A 100 14.69 4.97 2.33
N ASP A 101 15.79 4.33 1.97
CA ASP A 101 16.70 3.75 2.95
C ASP A 101 17.52 4.88 3.61
N PHE A 102 17.00 5.36 4.75
CA PHE A 102 17.63 6.41 5.56
C PHE A 102 19.04 6.02 6.02
N ARG A 103 19.38 4.72 5.97
CA ARG A 103 20.75 4.18 6.19
C ARG A 103 21.79 4.72 5.23
N THR A 104 21.40 5.04 3.99
CA THR A 104 22.35 5.56 3.01
C THR A 104 22.99 6.88 3.47
N LEU A 105 22.33 7.61 4.38
CA LEU A 105 22.87 8.83 4.98
C LEU A 105 23.87 8.58 6.11
N LEU A 106 23.83 7.41 6.77
CA LEU A 106 24.82 7.03 7.81
C LEU A 106 26.23 6.81 7.23
N ARG A 107 26.34 6.64 5.91
CA ARG A 107 27.64 6.57 5.20
C ARG A 107 28.36 7.92 5.20
N PHE A 108 27.66 9.02 5.47
CA PHE A 108 28.26 10.35 5.60
C PHE A 108 28.58 10.64 7.07
N PRO A 109 29.68 11.35 7.36
CA PRO A 109 30.06 11.73 8.72
C PRO A 109 29.16 12.85 9.26
N LEU A 110 27.89 12.52 9.52
CA LEU A 110 26.89 13.43 10.07
C LEU A 110 26.94 13.41 11.58
N SER A 111 26.76 14.57 12.23
CA SER A 111 26.48 14.61 13.67
C SER A 111 25.08 14.04 13.97
N LEU A 112 24.86 13.47 15.15
CA LEU A 112 23.56 12.92 15.55
C LEU A 112 22.42 13.96 15.48
N ARG A 113 22.71 15.22 15.82
CA ARG A 113 21.77 16.34 15.68
C ARG A 113 21.43 16.63 14.22
N ALA A 114 22.43 16.70 13.34
CA ALA A 114 22.21 16.88 11.91
C ALA A 114 21.40 15.71 11.33
N PHE A 115 21.70 14.47 11.73
CA PHE A 115 20.94 13.29 11.33
C PHE A 115 19.46 13.37 11.73
N TYR A 116 19.16 13.80 12.96
CA TYR A 116 17.79 14.01 13.43
C TYR A 116 17.04 15.11 12.65
N ILE A 117 17.67 16.27 12.47
CA ILE A 117 17.06 17.41 11.74
C ILE A 117 16.83 17.05 10.27
N ILE A 118 17.80 16.40 9.63
CA ILE A 118 17.66 15.91 8.26
C ILE A 118 16.50 14.91 8.18
N GLY A 119 16.37 14.01 9.15
CA GLY A 119 15.25 13.06 9.22
C GLY A 119 13.89 13.73 9.31
N LEU A 120 13.75 14.77 10.15
CA LEU A 120 12.53 15.57 10.23
C LEU A 120 12.25 16.36 8.94
N ALA A 121 13.27 16.98 8.36
CA ALA A 121 13.14 17.73 7.10
C ALA A 121 12.69 16.82 5.95
N TYR A 122 13.21 15.59 5.89
CA TYR A 122 12.71 14.59 4.95
C TYR A 122 11.27 14.20 5.20
N GLY A 123 10.83 14.10 6.46
CA GLY A 123 9.42 13.86 6.78
C GLY A 123 8.49 14.96 6.23
N PHE A 124 8.91 16.22 6.26
CA PHE A 124 8.16 17.31 5.63
C PHE A 124 8.15 17.27 4.10
N ALA A 125 9.16 16.64 3.48
CA ALA A 125 9.27 16.52 2.03
C ALA A 125 8.44 15.37 1.45
N ASP A 126 7.85 14.52 2.30
CA ASP A 126 7.00 13.43 1.85
C ASP A 126 5.67 13.94 1.30
N PHE A 127 5.14 13.24 0.28
CA PHE A 127 3.90 13.65 -0.39
C PHE A 127 2.74 13.85 0.59
N SER A 128 2.61 12.94 1.55
CA SER A 128 1.57 13.00 2.57
C SER A 128 1.67 14.26 3.44
N ALA A 129 2.90 14.63 3.80
CA ALA A 129 3.17 15.83 4.58
C ALA A 129 2.90 17.10 3.76
N LEU A 130 3.38 17.17 2.52
CA LEU A 130 3.12 18.32 1.64
C LEU A 130 1.62 18.55 1.40
N ALA A 131 0.87 17.48 1.12
CA ALA A 131 -0.58 17.53 0.99
C ALA A 131 -1.24 18.03 2.28
N SER A 132 -0.90 17.43 3.42
CA SER A 132 -1.47 17.80 4.72
C SER A 132 -1.14 19.23 5.14
N VAL A 133 0.08 19.70 4.86
CA VAL A 133 0.48 21.10 5.10
C VAL A 133 -0.37 22.04 4.26
N SER A 134 -0.59 21.74 2.98
CA SER A 134 -1.46 22.55 2.13
C SER A 134 -2.90 22.61 2.64
N TRP A 135 -3.44 21.50 3.15
CA TRP A 135 -4.78 21.44 3.75
C TRP A 135 -4.87 22.20 5.06
N LEU A 136 -3.83 22.14 5.91
CA LEU A 136 -3.77 22.92 7.15
C LEU A 136 -3.68 24.42 6.86
N LEU A 137 -2.94 24.83 5.83
CA LEU A 137 -2.90 26.22 5.38
C LEU A 137 -4.26 26.68 4.85
N ALA A 138 -4.93 25.87 4.03
CA ALA A 138 -6.28 26.16 3.54
C ALA A 138 -7.30 26.24 4.69
N MET A 139 -7.23 25.32 5.66
CA MET A 139 -8.05 25.32 6.87
C MET A 139 -7.79 26.59 7.72
N THR A 140 -6.53 27.00 7.85
CA THR A 140 -6.14 28.24 8.57
C THR A 140 -6.69 29.48 7.88
N ALA A 141 -6.60 29.53 6.55
CA ALA A 141 -7.18 30.63 5.76
C ALA A 141 -8.71 30.68 5.95
N GLY A 142 -9.42 29.55 5.85
CA GLY A 142 -10.86 29.49 6.04
C GLY A 142 -11.29 29.90 7.45
N ALA A 143 -10.56 29.48 8.48
CA ALA A 143 -10.81 29.86 9.86
C ALA A 143 -10.58 31.37 10.10
N THR A 144 -9.53 31.94 9.50
CA THR A 144 -9.19 33.36 9.63
C THR A 144 -10.22 34.26 8.96
N VAL A 145 -10.72 33.87 7.79
CA VAL A 145 -11.79 34.61 7.09
C VAL A 145 -13.09 34.59 7.91
N ALA A 146 -13.40 33.48 8.59
CA ALA A 146 -14.59 33.41 9.45
C ALA A 146 -14.46 34.28 10.71
N LYS A 147 -13.29 34.25 11.38
CA LYS A 147 -13.00 35.06 12.57
C LYS A 147 -11.52 35.48 12.59
N PRO A 148 -11.16 36.72 12.22
CA PRO A 148 -9.76 37.14 12.13
C PRO A 148 -8.96 36.98 13.43
N GLY A 149 -9.62 37.14 14.58
CA GLY A 149 -8.99 37.04 15.90
C GLY A 149 -8.45 35.64 16.28
N VAL A 150 -8.82 34.58 15.56
CA VAL A 150 -8.30 33.22 15.85
C VAL A 150 -6.95 32.92 15.19
N LEU A 151 -6.47 33.78 14.28
CA LEU A 151 -5.27 33.52 13.47
C LEU A 151 -4.02 33.19 14.32
N PRO A 152 -3.66 33.95 15.38
CA PRO A 152 -2.45 33.67 16.15
C PRO A 152 -2.51 32.30 16.85
N ALA A 153 -3.67 31.97 17.43
CA ALA A 153 -3.87 30.69 18.08
C ALA A 153 -3.87 29.54 17.07
N MET A 154 -4.49 29.75 15.90
CA MET A 154 -4.53 28.75 14.83
C MET A 154 -3.12 28.43 14.32
N LEU A 155 -2.29 29.44 14.08
CA LEU A 155 -0.90 29.24 13.66
C LEU A 155 -0.10 28.44 14.68
N LEU A 156 -0.26 28.73 15.99
CA LEU A 156 0.41 27.99 17.06
C LEU A 156 -0.05 26.52 17.10
N ILE A 157 -1.37 26.28 17.10
CA ILE A 157 -1.95 24.93 17.10
C ILE A 157 -1.49 24.15 15.88
N VAL A 158 -1.57 24.75 14.69
CA VAL A 158 -1.17 24.13 13.43
C VAL A 158 0.32 23.83 13.39
N ALA A 159 1.19 24.74 13.86
CA ALA A 159 2.62 24.49 13.92
C ALA A 159 2.97 23.32 14.87
N ALA A 160 2.40 23.30 16.07
CA ALA A 160 2.58 22.20 17.02
C ALA A 160 2.05 20.87 16.44
N PHE A 161 0.89 20.91 15.78
CA PHE A 161 0.27 19.76 15.15
C PHE A 161 1.09 19.23 13.96
N MET A 162 1.65 20.10 13.12
CA MET A 162 2.54 19.72 12.01
C MET A 162 3.79 19.00 12.54
N LEU A 163 4.46 19.60 13.53
CA LEU A 163 5.66 18.99 14.14
C LEU A 163 5.33 17.63 14.79
N LEU A 164 4.18 17.52 15.47
CA LEU A 164 3.71 16.27 16.06
C LEU A 164 3.47 15.22 14.98
N ASN A 165 2.82 15.58 13.87
CA ASN A 165 2.51 14.62 12.82
C ASN A 165 3.78 14.12 12.12
N VAL A 166 4.74 15.00 11.82
CA VAL A 166 6.01 14.61 11.19
C VAL A 166 6.84 13.73 12.13
N THR A 167 6.93 14.08 13.41
CA THR A 167 7.67 13.27 14.40
C THR A 167 7.03 11.90 14.56
N LEU A 168 5.71 11.83 14.65
CA LEU A 168 4.96 10.57 14.73
C LEU A 168 5.12 9.73 13.47
N GLU A 169 5.04 10.35 12.29
CA GLU A 169 5.23 9.69 10.99
C GLU A 169 6.62 9.07 10.88
N ARG A 170 7.68 9.82 11.21
CA ARG A 170 9.06 9.31 11.20
C ARG A 170 9.24 8.19 12.22
N LEU A 171 8.62 8.31 13.39
CA LEU A 171 8.65 7.27 14.41
C LEU A 171 7.98 6.01 13.87
N ILE A 172 6.72 6.07 13.44
CA ILE A 172 5.98 4.95 12.87
C ILE A 172 6.73 4.34 11.69
N GLY A 173 7.26 5.15 10.78
CA GLY A 173 8.07 4.70 9.64
C GLY A 173 9.29 3.89 10.06
N SER A 174 10.04 4.36 11.07
CA SER A 174 11.22 3.64 11.58
C SER A 174 10.88 2.29 12.23
N TRP A 175 9.71 2.16 12.86
CA TRP A 175 9.20 0.89 13.40
C TRP A 175 8.66 -0.01 12.29
N LEU A 176 7.97 0.57 11.31
CA LEU A 176 7.42 -0.13 10.17
C LEU A 176 8.53 -0.71 9.30
N GLU A 177 9.68 -0.05 9.16
CA GLU A 177 10.87 -0.61 8.50
C GLU A 177 11.30 -1.94 9.13
N ARG A 178 11.30 -2.07 10.47
CA ARG A 178 11.59 -3.33 11.17
C ARG A 178 10.55 -4.39 10.84
N LEU A 179 9.27 -4.00 10.85
CA LEU A 179 8.17 -4.91 10.55
C LEU A 179 8.21 -5.37 9.09
N LEU A 180 8.45 -4.48 8.12
CA LEU A 180 8.46 -4.80 6.69
C LEU A 180 9.77 -5.46 6.22
N ALA A 181 10.85 -5.40 7.02
CA ALA A 181 12.09 -6.10 6.73
C ALA A 181 11.89 -7.62 6.65
N ARG A 182 11.00 -8.15 7.50
CA ARG A 182 10.65 -9.57 7.48
C ARG A 182 9.69 -9.81 6.31
N ARG A 183 10.05 -10.77 5.43
CA ARG A 183 9.25 -11.10 4.25
C ARG A 183 7.79 -11.44 4.60
N ARG A 184 7.59 -12.29 5.62
CA ARG A 184 6.24 -12.78 6.01
C ARG A 184 5.33 -11.66 6.54
N THR A 185 5.88 -10.71 7.29
CA THR A 185 5.14 -9.57 7.84
C THR A 185 4.85 -8.53 6.77
N ARG A 186 5.73 -8.32 5.78
CA ARG A 186 5.40 -7.50 4.60
C ARG A 186 4.24 -8.10 3.81
N GLU A 187 4.28 -9.40 3.56
CA GLU A 187 3.19 -10.12 2.87
C GLU A 187 1.86 -10.03 3.67
N LEU A 188 1.91 -10.21 4.99
CA LEU A 188 0.73 -10.10 5.85
C LEU A 188 0.20 -8.66 5.94
N PHE A 189 1.08 -7.67 6.03
CA PHE A 189 0.70 -6.26 6.07
C PHE A 189 -0.02 -5.85 4.79
N LEU A 190 0.54 -6.25 3.65
CA LEU A 190 -0.09 -6.01 2.36
C LEU A 190 -1.43 -6.74 2.22
N GLY A 191 -1.49 -8.00 2.68
CA GLY A 191 -2.72 -8.76 2.67
C GLY A 191 -3.83 -8.15 3.53
N LEU A 192 -3.49 -7.77 4.76
CA LEU A 192 -4.40 -7.08 5.66
C LEU A 192 -4.82 -5.73 5.09
N PHE A 193 -3.91 -5.01 4.44
CA PHE A 193 -4.19 -3.74 3.81
C PHE A 193 -5.19 -3.88 2.66
N VAL A 194 -4.96 -4.82 1.73
CA VAL A 194 -5.88 -5.09 0.63
C VAL A 194 -7.24 -5.54 1.16
N LEU A 195 -7.26 -6.42 2.16
CA LEU A 195 -8.48 -6.83 2.84
C LEU A 195 -9.20 -5.65 3.49
N SER A 196 -8.47 -4.71 4.09
CA SER A 196 -9.02 -3.50 4.70
C SER A 196 -9.62 -2.55 3.65
N MET A 197 -8.91 -2.27 2.55
CA MET A 197 -9.49 -1.48 1.43
C MET A 197 -10.78 -2.10 0.91
N ILE A 198 -10.80 -3.41 0.79
CA ILE A 198 -12.00 -4.11 0.34
C ILE A 198 -13.08 -4.04 1.43
N SER A 199 -12.73 -4.19 2.70
CA SER A 199 -13.62 -3.98 3.85
C SER A 199 -14.26 -2.59 3.85
N LEU A 200 -13.53 -1.55 3.45
CA LEU A 200 -14.07 -0.19 3.31
C LEU A 200 -15.15 -0.07 2.24
N ASN A 201 -15.11 -0.88 1.18
CA ASN A 201 -16.20 -0.93 0.19
C ASN A 201 -17.50 -1.48 0.79
N PHE A 202 -17.42 -2.29 1.85
CA PHE A 202 -18.58 -2.80 2.58
C PHE A 202 -19.09 -1.83 3.66
N LEU A 203 -18.38 -0.71 3.91
CA LEU A 203 -18.75 0.23 4.96
C LEU A 203 -20.12 0.86 4.70
N SER A 204 -20.43 1.24 3.46
CA SER A 204 -21.72 1.85 3.10
C SER A 204 -22.91 0.89 3.32
N PRO A 205 -22.91 -0.35 2.77
CA PRO A 205 -23.96 -1.34 3.06
C PRO A 205 -24.09 -1.68 4.55
N LEU A 206 -22.96 -1.82 5.26
CA LEU A 206 -22.96 -2.10 6.69
C LEU A 206 -23.51 -0.93 7.50
N MET A 207 -23.19 0.32 7.15
CA MET A 207 -23.75 1.50 7.79
C MET A 207 -25.25 1.64 7.52
N GLN A 208 -25.75 1.26 6.35
CA GLN A 208 -27.19 1.27 6.07
C GLN A 208 -27.94 0.23 6.89
N ARG A 209 -27.37 -0.98 7.07
CA ARG A 209 -28.03 -2.10 7.76
C ARG A 209 -27.87 -2.09 9.28
N TYR A 210 -26.71 -1.65 9.78
CA TYR A 210 -26.34 -1.69 11.19
C TYR A 210 -26.01 -0.30 11.77
N GLY A 211 -26.17 0.78 11.02
CA GLY A 211 -25.81 2.13 11.47
C GLY A 211 -26.55 2.57 12.72
N SER A 212 -27.81 2.15 12.91
CA SER A 212 -28.58 2.41 14.14
C SER A 212 -27.98 1.70 15.36
N SER A 213 -27.46 0.48 15.19
CA SER A 213 -26.83 -0.32 16.24
C SER A 213 -25.36 0.05 16.50
N ALA A 214 -24.65 0.57 15.49
CA ALA A 214 -23.26 1.01 15.61
C ALA A 214 -23.13 2.41 16.24
N ARG A 215 -24.15 3.27 16.12
CA ARG A 215 -24.19 4.61 16.74
C ARG A 215 -23.89 4.59 18.25
N PRO A 216 -24.53 3.78 19.10
CA PRO A 216 -24.23 3.77 20.53
C PRO A 216 -22.80 3.31 20.84
N ALA A 217 -22.25 2.35 20.08
CA ALA A 217 -20.86 1.92 20.23
C ALA A 217 -19.88 3.04 19.84
N PHE A 218 -20.15 3.76 18.75
CA PHE A 218 -19.35 4.90 18.32
C PHE A 218 -19.40 6.05 19.33
N LEU A 219 -20.58 6.34 19.89
CA LEU A 219 -20.75 7.34 20.95
C LEU A 219 -20.01 6.95 22.24
N ARG A 220 -19.88 5.65 22.55
CA ARG A 220 -19.04 5.17 23.67
C ARG A 220 -17.55 5.33 23.41
N LEU A 221 -17.12 5.40 22.15
CA LEU A 221 -15.70 5.58 21.78
C LEU A 221 -15.27 7.06 21.73
N LEU A 222 -16.21 7.99 21.53
CA LEU A 222 -15.94 9.44 21.48
C LEU A 222 -15.11 9.97 22.66
N PRO A 223 -15.38 9.59 23.93
CA PRO A 223 -14.61 10.05 25.08
C PRO A 223 -13.15 9.62 25.06
N TYR A 224 -12.83 8.50 24.41
CA TYR A 224 -11.44 8.04 24.27
C TYR A 224 -10.72 8.78 23.14
N LEU A 225 -11.44 9.05 22.04
CA LEU A 225 -10.92 9.84 20.91
C LEU A 225 -10.61 11.29 21.30
N ALA A 226 -11.26 11.80 22.35
CA ALA A 226 -11.08 13.14 22.88
C ALA A 226 -9.64 13.48 23.31
N TRP A 227 -8.86 12.48 23.74
CA TRP A 227 -7.50 12.66 24.24
C TRP A 227 -6.44 12.64 23.13
N PHE A 228 -6.82 12.27 21.91
CA PHE A 228 -5.88 12.20 20.80
C PHE A 228 -5.53 13.61 20.28
N PRO A 229 -4.31 13.78 19.70
CA PRO A 229 -3.85 15.06 19.18
C PRO A 229 -4.84 15.82 18.28
N PRO A 230 -5.59 15.18 17.36
CA PRO A 230 -6.54 15.89 16.51
C PRO A 230 -7.72 16.50 17.29
N SER A 231 -8.21 15.78 18.29
CA SER A 231 -9.27 16.25 19.18
C SER A 231 -8.80 17.38 20.08
N LEU A 232 -7.56 17.30 20.58
CA LEU A 232 -6.94 18.37 21.37
C LEU A 232 -6.72 19.64 20.55
N ALA A 233 -6.31 19.53 19.29
CA ALA A 233 -6.19 20.67 18.37
C ALA A 233 -7.54 21.35 18.11
N GLY A 234 -8.59 20.56 17.84
CA GLY A 234 -9.95 21.09 17.71
C GLY A 234 -10.47 21.75 18.99
N ARG A 235 -10.23 21.15 20.16
CA ARG A 235 -10.60 21.69 21.47
C ARG A 235 -9.85 22.98 21.82
N ALA A 236 -8.56 23.06 21.51
CA ALA A 236 -7.78 24.27 21.71
C ALA A 236 -8.38 25.45 20.94
N LEU A 237 -8.75 25.23 19.67
CA LEU A 237 -9.38 26.26 18.83
C LEU A 237 -10.80 26.62 19.32
N ALA A 238 -11.58 25.63 19.76
CA ALA A 238 -12.89 25.84 20.36
C ALA A 238 -12.80 26.66 21.67
N ALA A 239 -11.77 26.43 22.50
CA ALA A 239 -11.55 27.17 23.73
C ALA A 239 -11.18 28.64 23.48
N VAL A 240 -10.36 28.92 22.45
CA VAL A 240 -10.01 30.29 22.04
C VAL A 240 -11.23 31.07 21.57
N THR A 241 -12.08 30.43 20.76
CA THR A 241 -13.32 31.06 20.25
C THR A 241 -14.39 31.27 21.33
N ARG A 242 -14.36 30.48 22.41
CA ARG A 242 -15.21 30.64 23.60
C ARG A 242 -14.58 31.53 24.69
N LEU A 243 -13.41 32.15 24.43
CA LEU A 243 -12.67 32.97 25.39
C LEU A 243 -12.33 32.26 26.71
N GLN A 244 -12.03 30.96 26.63
CA GLN A 244 -11.64 30.13 27.78
C GLN A 244 -10.13 29.88 27.78
N PRO A 245 -9.31 30.76 28.39
CA PRO A 245 -7.85 30.66 28.34
C PRO A 245 -7.33 29.37 28.99
N ALA A 246 -7.94 28.93 30.09
CA ALA A 246 -7.57 27.69 30.77
C ALA A 246 -7.74 26.45 29.86
N GLY A 247 -8.84 26.38 29.10
CA GLY A 247 -9.10 25.27 28.18
C GLY A 247 -8.12 25.24 26.99
N PHE A 248 -7.74 26.42 26.49
CA PHE A 248 -6.73 26.56 25.45
C PHE A 248 -5.35 26.13 25.95
N LEU A 249 -4.92 26.67 27.11
CA LEU A 249 -3.62 26.36 27.71
C LEU A 249 -3.49 24.87 28.02
N LEU A 250 -4.53 24.23 28.56
CA LEU A 250 -4.53 22.80 28.84
C LEU A 250 -4.40 21.98 27.56
N SER A 251 -5.19 22.29 26.53
CA SER A 251 -5.17 21.55 25.26
C SER A 251 -3.84 21.73 24.51
N ALA A 252 -3.30 22.96 24.50
CA ALA A 252 -2.00 23.27 23.92
C ALA A 252 -0.85 22.61 24.71
N ALA A 253 -0.89 22.61 26.04
CA ALA A 253 0.09 21.94 26.89
C ALA A 253 0.09 20.43 26.65
N LEU A 254 -1.08 19.80 26.52
CA LEU A 254 -1.18 18.38 26.19
C LEU A 254 -0.63 18.07 24.79
N LEU A 255 -0.90 18.92 23.79
CA LEU A 255 -0.31 18.78 22.45
C LEU A 255 1.22 18.86 22.48
N LEU A 256 1.77 19.83 23.24
CA LEU A 256 3.21 19.97 23.42
C LEU A 256 3.80 18.79 24.18
N LEU A 257 3.09 18.25 25.18
CA LEU A 257 3.50 17.04 25.90
C LEU A 257 3.60 15.84 24.95
N TYR A 258 2.61 15.62 24.08
CA TYR A 258 2.68 14.59 23.03
C TYR A 258 3.85 14.82 22.08
N LEU A 259 4.07 16.07 21.64
CA LEU A 259 5.20 16.40 20.78
C LEU A 259 6.54 16.08 21.45
N LEU A 260 6.71 16.45 22.72
CA LEU A 260 7.93 16.15 23.48
C LEU A 260 8.12 14.64 23.67
N LEU A 261 7.05 13.93 24.04
CA LEU A 261 7.07 12.49 24.22
C LEU A 261 7.49 11.77 22.94
N PHE A 262 6.84 12.06 21.80
CA PHE A 262 7.16 11.42 20.53
C PHE A 262 8.53 11.85 19.98
N SER A 263 8.93 13.10 20.18
CA SER A 263 10.28 13.57 19.84
C SER A 263 11.35 12.86 20.66
N ALA A 264 11.13 12.64 21.95
CA ALA A 264 12.06 11.90 22.82
C ALA A 264 12.16 10.42 22.40
N LEU A 265 11.03 9.78 22.06
CA LEU A 265 11.01 8.42 21.53
C LEU A 265 11.73 8.31 20.18
N LEU A 266 11.49 9.27 19.27
CA LEU A 266 12.16 9.34 17.98
C LEU A 266 13.67 9.56 18.15
N TRP A 267 14.07 10.47 19.03
CA TRP A 267 15.47 10.72 19.36
C TRP A 267 16.17 9.47 19.87
N ARG A 268 15.56 8.76 20.84
CA ARG A 268 16.09 7.50 21.36
C ARG A 268 16.27 6.48 20.22
N ARG A 269 15.29 6.39 19.32
CA ARG A 269 15.32 5.46 18.19
C ARG A 269 16.40 5.82 17.16
N PHE A 270 16.49 7.08 16.75
CA PHE A 270 17.51 7.55 15.80
C PHE A 270 18.91 7.50 16.40
N SER A 271 19.05 7.73 17.71
CA SER A 271 20.33 7.56 18.40
C SER A 271 20.81 6.10 18.36
N ALA A 272 19.91 5.15 18.57
CA ALA A 272 20.24 3.73 18.47
C ALA A 272 20.59 3.32 17.03
N GLN A 273 19.84 3.82 16.04
CA GLN A 273 20.15 3.62 14.61
C GLN A 273 21.50 4.23 14.20
N TYR A 274 21.80 5.44 14.69
CA TYR A 274 23.08 6.13 14.45
C TYR A 274 24.27 5.36 15.04
N ARG A 275 24.06 4.64 16.15
CA ARG A 275 25.07 3.75 16.77
C ARG A 275 25.22 2.39 16.06
N GLY A 276 24.48 2.17 14.96
CA GLY A 276 24.58 0.95 14.16
C GLY A 276 23.59 -0.15 14.54
N GLU A 277 22.54 0.13 15.32
CA GLU A 277 21.47 -0.86 15.56
C GLU A 277 20.67 -1.09 14.26
N GLU A 278 21.03 -2.15 13.53
CA GLU A 278 20.41 -2.56 12.27
C GLU A 278 19.15 -3.39 12.53
N LEU A 279 17.97 -2.85 12.17
CA LEU A 279 16.69 -3.56 12.33
C LEU A 279 16.21 -4.33 11.09
N SER A 280 16.79 -4.09 9.90
CA SER A 280 16.54 -4.93 8.70
C SER A 280 17.65 -5.91 8.37
N GLU A 281 18.70 -6.03 9.18
CA GLU A 281 19.45 -7.28 9.16
C GLU A 281 18.49 -8.37 9.65
N THR A 282 17.75 -8.93 8.69
CA THR A 282 17.33 -10.30 8.80
C THR A 282 18.63 -11.04 9.05
N ALA A 283 18.85 -11.43 10.31
CA ALA A 283 20.02 -12.18 10.75
C ALA A 283 20.43 -13.08 9.59
N ALA A 284 21.65 -12.86 9.06
CA ALA A 284 22.17 -13.60 7.92
C ALA A 284 21.71 -15.04 8.08
N PRO A 285 20.99 -15.62 7.09
CA PRO A 285 20.27 -16.87 7.30
C PRO A 285 21.26 -17.85 7.90
N ALA A 286 21.07 -18.17 9.19
CA ALA A 286 21.94 -19.09 9.90
C ALA A 286 22.03 -20.29 8.98
N ARG A 287 23.26 -20.61 8.51
CA ARG A 287 23.51 -21.67 7.52
C ARG A 287 22.59 -22.81 7.90
N ALA A 288 21.51 -22.98 7.14
CA ALA A 288 20.51 -23.96 7.50
C ALA A 288 21.27 -25.27 7.44
N ALA A 289 21.53 -25.87 8.62
CA ALA A 289 22.11 -27.19 8.70
C ALA A 289 21.30 -28.02 7.72
N VAL A 290 21.99 -28.57 6.71
CA VAL A 290 21.37 -29.32 5.62
C VAL A 290 20.46 -30.33 6.30
N ARG A 291 19.15 -30.06 6.31
CA ARG A 291 18.22 -31.00 6.90
C ARG A 291 18.39 -32.26 6.07
N PRO A 292 18.75 -33.40 6.69
CA PRO A 292 18.83 -34.65 5.95
C PRO A 292 17.50 -34.78 5.21
N ILE A 293 17.57 -35.11 3.93
CA ILE A 293 16.40 -35.39 3.11
C ILE A 293 15.77 -36.62 3.75
N ALA A 294 14.91 -36.41 4.75
CA ALA A 294 14.10 -37.46 5.32
C ALA A 294 13.25 -37.95 4.16
N GLY A 295 13.50 -39.19 3.72
CA GLY A 295 12.67 -39.93 2.79
C GLY A 295 11.30 -40.07 3.41
N LYS A 296 10.50 -39.01 3.30
CA LYS A 296 9.11 -39.04 3.65
C LYS A 296 8.47 -39.78 2.50
N ASP A 297 7.96 -40.97 2.77
CA ASP A 297 7.07 -41.69 1.84
C ASP A 297 6.01 -40.69 1.37
N ASP A 298 6.19 -40.22 0.13
CA ASP A 298 5.18 -39.43 -0.54
C ASP A 298 3.97 -40.35 -0.64
N GLY A 299 2.87 -39.97 0.02
CA GLY A 299 1.61 -40.72 0.00
C GLY A 299 1.13 -41.01 -1.43
N PRO A 300 0.02 -41.75 -1.62
CA PRO A 300 -0.38 -42.29 -2.92
C PRO A 300 -0.27 -41.23 -4.02
N ASP A 301 0.64 -41.48 -4.97
CA ASP A 301 1.04 -40.48 -5.96
C ASP A 301 -0.14 -40.12 -6.87
N ARG A 302 -0.79 -38.99 -6.55
CA ARG A 302 -1.98 -38.49 -7.25
C ARG A 302 -1.68 -38.01 -8.68
N LEU A 303 -0.40 -37.97 -9.09
CA LEU A 303 0.05 -37.51 -10.41
C LEU A 303 0.64 -38.64 -11.28
N ARG A 304 0.39 -39.91 -10.94
CA ARG A 304 0.87 -41.09 -11.71
C ARG A 304 0.50 -41.10 -13.19
N LEU A 305 -0.57 -40.40 -13.57
CA LEU A 305 -1.03 -40.27 -14.95
C LEU A 305 -0.16 -39.33 -15.80
N LEU A 306 0.67 -38.49 -15.17
CA LEU A 306 1.56 -37.56 -15.84
C LEU A 306 2.95 -38.17 -15.99
N SER A 307 3.69 -37.73 -17.02
CA SER A 307 5.09 -38.12 -17.14
C SER A 307 5.88 -37.63 -15.91
N PRO A 308 6.89 -38.39 -15.43
CA PRO A 308 7.70 -38.01 -14.27
C PRO A 308 8.24 -36.57 -14.30
N PRO A 309 8.76 -36.02 -15.42
CA PRO A 309 9.23 -34.63 -15.44
C PRO A 309 8.10 -33.61 -15.27
N VAL A 310 6.94 -33.85 -15.90
CA VAL A 310 5.77 -32.95 -15.80
C VAL A 310 5.23 -32.96 -14.36
N ALA A 311 5.09 -34.14 -13.76
CA ALA A 311 4.65 -34.29 -12.37
C ALA A 311 5.58 -33.57 -11.39
N ALA A 312 6.91 -33.68 -11.57
CA ALA A 312 7.88 -32.99 -10.73
C ALA A 312 7.75 -31.47 -10.81
N ILE A 313 7.52 -30.93 -12.00
CA ILE A 313 7.34 -29.50 -12.24
C ILE A 313 6.02 -29.02 -11.61
N VAL A 314 4.92 -29.74 -11.79
CA VAL A 314 3.64 -29.41 -11.14
C VAL A 314 3.79 -29.38 -9.61
N ARG A 315 4.43 -30.39 -9.00
CA ARG A 315 4.68 -30.41 -7.55
C ARG A 315 5.57 -29.26 -7.09
N LYS A 316 6.56 -28.88 -7.89
CA LYS A 316 7.42 -27.73 -7.61
C LYS A 316 6.61 -26.43 -7.63
N GLU A 317 5.81 -26.20 -8.67
CA GLU A 317 4.99 -24.99 -8.79
C GLU A 317 3.93 -24.90 -7.69
N PHE A 318 3.30 -26.01 -7.31
CA PHE A 318 2.37 -26.05 -6.16
C PHE A 318 3.08 -25.70 -4.84
N ARG A 319 4.29 -26.22 -4.63
CA ARG A 319 5.14 -25.83 -3.48
C ARG A 319 5.56 -24.36 -3.53
N TYR A 320 5.75 -23.79 -4.71
CA TYR A 320 6.07 -22.37 -4.87
C TYR A 320 4.86 -21.50 -4.54
N LEU A 321 3.68 -21.89 -5.01
CA LEU A 321 2.42 -21.21 -4.72
C LEU A 321 2.13 -21.18 -3.21
N THR A 322 2.18 -22.35 -2.56
CA THR A 322 1.89 -22.48 -1.11
C THR A 322 2.91 -21.77 -0.21
N ARG A 323 4.16 -21.61 -0.68
CA ARG A 323 5.20 -20.86 0.05
C ARG A 323 5.17 -19.36 -0.22
N ASN A 324 4.39 -18.91 -1.20
CA ASN A 324 4.24 -17.50 -1.53
C ASN A 324 2.92 -16.97 -0.94
N GLY A 325 2.99 -16.38 0.26
CA GLY A 325 1.81 -15.86 0.95
C GLY A 325 1.06 -14.80 0.15
N PHE A 326 1.78 -14.01 -0.66
CA PHE A 326 1.17 -13.06 -1.58
C PHE A 326 0.35 -13.74 -2.67
N ALA A 327 0.88 -14.79 -3.31
CA ALA A 327 0.14 -15.51 -4.35
C ALA A 327 -1.09 -16.24 -3.78
N TYR A 328 -1.02 -16.71 -2.53
CA TYR A 328 -2.17 -17.26 -1.82
C TYR A 328 -3.24 -16.20 -1.55
N LEU A 329 -2.85 -14.98 -1.18
CA LEU A 329 -3.79 -13.86 -1.03
C LEU A 329 -4.39 -13.44 -2.38
N SER A 330 -3.58 -13.43 -3.44
CA SER A 330 -4.05 -13.16 -4.81
C SER A 330 -5.08 -14.20 -5.28
N LEU A 331 -5.03 -15.42 -4.76
CA LEU A 331 -6.01 -16.47 -5.01
C LEU A 331 -7.36 -16.16 -4.35
N LEU A 332 -7.39 -15.40 -3.25
CA LEU A 332 -8.64 -15.01 -2.59
C LEU A 332 -9.31 -13.79 -3.27
N MET A 333 -8.55 -12.99 -4.02
CA MET A 333 -9.04 -11.76 -4.65
C MET A 333 -10.22 -11.97 -5.61
N PRO A 334 -10.21 -12.96 -6.52
CA PRO A 334 -11.24 -13.06 -7.56
C PRO A 334 -12.66 -13.34 -7.03
N PRO A 335 -12.90 -14.31 -6.11
CA PRO A 335 -14.22 -14.50 -5.49
C PRO A 335 -14.67 -13.27 -4.69
N LEU A 336 -13.72 -12.59 -4.06
CA LEU A 336 -13.97 -11.41 -3.24
C LEU A 336 -14.30 -10.17 -4.10
N LEU A 337 -13.74 -10.06 -5.32
CA LEU A 337 -14.14 -9.08 -6.32
C LEU A 337 -15.56 -9.34 -6.82
N ILE A 338 -15.97 -10.60 -7.02
CA ILE A 338 -17.38 -10.93 -7.32
C ILE A 338 -18.29 -10.41 -6.21
N LEU A 339 -17.92 -10.56 -4.94
CA LEU A 339 -18.66 -9.97 -3.83
C LEU A 339 -18.77 -8.45 -3.98
N ILE A 340 -17.67 -7.74 -4.25
CA ILE A 340 -17.72 -6.29 -4.39
C ILE A 340 -18.59 -5.87 -5.58
N PHE A 341 -18.36 -6.45 -6.75
CA PHE A 341 -19.08 -6.08 -7.97
C PHE A 341 -20.56 -6.42 -7.88
N SER A 342 -20.92 -7.60 -7.36
CA SER A 342 -22.34 -7.88 -7.17
C SER A 342 -22.97 -6.94 -6.13
N MET A 343 -22.28 -6.44 -5.09
CA MET A 343 -22.89 -5.42 -4.19
C MET A 343 -23.18 -4.12 -4.89
N ASN A 344 -22.31 -3.69 -5.79
CA ASN A 344 -22.45 -2.40 -6.46
C ASN A 344 -23.39 -2.45 -7.67
N PHE A 345 -23.43 -3.59 -8.39
CA PHE A 345 -24.10 -3.72 -9.69
C PHE A 345 -25.25 -4.74 -9.74
N ALA A 346 -25.33 -5.71 -8.82
CA ALA A 346 -26.30 -6.82 -8.87
C ALA A 346 -26.89 -7.20 -7.49
N GLY A 347 -28.11 -6.76 -7.17
CA GLY A 347 -28.80 -7.13 -5.93
C GLY A 347 -30.09 -6.34 -5.68
N ARG A 348 -30.72 -6.55 -4.51
CA ARG A 348 -32.00 -5.91 -4.13
C ARG A 348 -31.93 -4.37 -4.00
N HIS A 349 -30.74 -3.80 -3.84
CA HIS A 349 -30.49 -2.35 -3.85
C HIS A 349 -29.14 -2.04 -4.53
N PRO A 350 -29.08 -1.87 -5.86
CA PRO A 350 -27.85 -1.46 -6.54
C PRO A 350 -27.50 -0.02 -6.14
N THR A 351 -26.24 0.21 -5.73
CA THR A 351 -25.75 1.53 -5.28
C THR A 351 -25.43 2.46 -6.45
N VAL A 352 -25.19 1.91 -7.64
CA VAL A 352 -24.83 2.64 -8.86
C VAL A 352 -25.82 2.32 -9.97
N GLY A 353 -26.47 3.34 -10.53
CA GLY A 353 -27.23 3.24 -11.78
C GLY A 353 -28.71 2.84 -11.69
N GLY A 354 -29.28 2.62 -10.49
CA GLY A 354 -30.72 2.44 -10.27
C GLY A 354 -31.39 1.20 -10.89
N ARG A 355 -30.75 0.52 -11.84
CA ARG A 355 -31.19 -0.73 -12.47
C ARG A 355 -30.20 -1.84 -12.15
N SER A 356 -30.67 -2.93 -11.58
CA SER A 356 -29.86 -4.12 -11.33
C SER A 356 -29.47 -4.79 -12.65
N VAL A 357 -28.19 -5.10 -12.84
CA VAL A 357 -27.73 -5.88 -14.00
C VAL A 357 -28.24 -7.32 -13.84
N SER A 358 -28.81 -7.89 -14.90
CA SER A 358 -29.31 -9.28 -14.90
C SER A 358 -28.16 -10.27 -14.73
N ALA A 359 -28.44 -11.44 -14.13
CA ALA A 359 -27.46 -12.52 -13.95
C ALA A 359 -26.84 -12.96 -15.29
N GLU A 360 -27.61 -12.88 -16.37
CA GLU A 360 -27.20 -13.31 -17.72
C GLU A 360 -26.11 -12.42 -18.32
N MET A 361 -26.11 -11.12 -18.02
CA MET A 361 -25.07 -10.20 -18.49
C MET A 361 -23.92 -10.11 -17.49
N PHE A 362 -24.22 -10.24 -16.19
CA PHE A 362 -23.23 -10.15 -15.13
C PHE A 362 -22.28 -11.36 -15.13
N PHE A 363 -22.79 -12.56 -15.40
CA PHE A 363 -22.01 -13.79 -15.33
C PHE A 363 -20.85 -13.85 -16.34
N PRO A 364 -21.07 -13.67 -17.67
CA PRO A 364 -19.98 -13.71 -18.64
C PRO A 364 -18.98 -12.57 -18.44
N GLY A 365 -19.47 -11.37 -18.09
CA GLY A 365 -18.62 -10.21 -17.84
C GLY A 365 -17.67 -10.44 -16.65
N MET A 366 -18.18 -11.01 -15.55
CA MET A 366 -17.33 -11.39 -14.42
C MET A 366 -16.34 -12.48 -14.79
N MET A 367 -16.75 -13.53 -15.50
CA MET A 367 -15.84 -14.61 -15.91
C MET A 367 -14.72 -14.11 -16.84
N ALA A 368 -15.03 -13.21 -17.78
CA ALA A 368 -14.03 -12.57 -18.64
C ALA A 368 -13.02 -11.75 -17.82
N TYR A 369 -13.51 -10.98 -16.83
CA TYR A 369 -12.67 -10.21 -15.93
C TYR A 369 -11.77 -11.08 -15.05
N LEU A 370 -12.27 -12.21 -14.55
CA LEU A 370 -11.48 -13.18 -13.79
C LEU A 370 -10.33 -13.74 -14.64
N ILE A 371 -10.61 -14.14 -15.88
CA ILE A 371 -9.58 -14.64 -16.80
C ILE A 371 -8.51 -13.57 -17.03
N LEU A 372 -8.92 -12.31 -17.27
CA LEU A 372 -7.98 -11.21 -17.49
C LEU A 372 -6.98 -11.06 -16.33
N ILE A 373 -7.46 -11.13 -15.09
CA ILE A 373 -6.60 -11.04 -13.91
C ILE A 373 -5.73 -12.28 -13.74
N LEU A 374 -6.32 -13.47 -13.84
CA LEU A 374 -5.66 -14.73 -13.50
C LEU A 374 -4.68 -15.21 -14.58
N MET A 375 -4.82 -14.75 -15.82
CA MET A 375 -3.90 -15.05 -16.91
C MET A 375 -2.62 -14.21 -16.88
N ALA A 376 -2.60 -13.10 -16.13
CA ALA A 376 -1.44 -12.21 -16.04
C ALA A 376 -0.10 -12.90 -15.70
N PRO A 377 -0.03 -13.89 -14.78
CA PRO A 377 1.22 -14.62 -14.51
C PRO A 377 1.67 -15.54 -15.65
N ALA A 378 0.75 -16.01 -16.51
CA ALA A 378 1.07 -16.91 -17.62
C ALA A 378 2.05 -16.27 -18.61
N TYR A 379 1.91 -14.96 -18.84
CA TYR A 379 2.71 -14.18 -19.77
C TYR A 379 4.18 -14.03 -19.38
N ASN A 380 4.54 -14.40 -18.17
CA ASN A 380 5.92 -14.39 -17.68
C ASN A 380 6.15 -15.57 -16.73
N SER A 381 5.90 -16.79 -17.23
CA SER A 381 5.90 -18.03 -16.44
C SER A 381 7.25 -18.42 -15.81
N PHE A 382 8.36 -17.84 -16.29
CA PHE A 382 9.71 -18.03 -15.75
C PHE A 382 10.19 -16.88 -14.84
N ALA A 383 9.33 -15.90 -14.54
CA ALA A 383 9.69 -14.70 -13.78
C ALA A 383 10.43 -15.02 -12.47
N TYR A 384 9.97 -16.04 -11.77
CA TYR A 384 10.38 -16.40 -10.41
C TYR A 384 11.46 -17.50 -10.34
N GLU A 385 11.97 -17.96 -11.49
CA GLU A 385 13.00 -19.01 -11.52
C GLU A 385 14.38 -18.49 -11.06
N GLY A 386 14.62 -17.18 -11.23
CA GLY A 386 15.87 -16.55 -10.83
C GLY A 386 17.10 -17.25 -11.41
N ARG A 387 18.05 -17.63 -10.56
CA ARG A 387 19.26 -18.39 -10.98
C ARG A 387 18.96 -19.85 -11.33
N GLY A 388 17.83 -20.40 -10.86
CA GLY A 388 17.45 -21.80 -11.09
C GLY A 388 17.09 -22.12 -12.55
N ILE A 389 16.86 -21.09 -13.37
CA ILE A 389 16.55 -21.28 -14.81
C ILE A 389 17.67 -22.01 -15.57
N GLN A 390 18.92 -21.87 -15.11
CA GLN A 390 20.09 -22.54 -15.71
C GLN A 390 19.94 -24.06 -15.69
N ILE A 391 19.24 -24.62 -14.69
CA ILE A 391 19.01 -26.05 -14.56
C ILE A 391 18.15 -26.58 -15.70
N TYR A 392 17.22 -25.79 -16.26
CA TYR A 392 16.43 -26.22 -17.41
C TYR A 392 17.26 -26.36 -18.69
N PHE A 393 18.40 -25.66 -18.78
CA PHE A 393 19.30 -25.73 -19.93
C PHE A 393 20.38 -26.80 -19.78
N THR A 394 20.74 -27.17 -18.55
CA THR A 394 21.77 -28.18 -18.29
C THR A 394 21.21 -29.56 -18.01
N ALA A 395 19.97 -29.67 -17.54
CA ALA A 395 19.31 -30.95 -17.33
C ALA A 395 18.80 -31.54 -18.66
N PRO A 396 18.77 -32.87 -18.82
CA PRO A 396 18.24 -33.54 -20.01
C PRO A 396 16.70 -33.54 -20.01
N LEU A 397 16.10 -32.34 -20.03
CA LEU A 397 14.66 -32.12 -20.02
C LEU A 397 14.22 -31.50 -21.34
N ARG A 398 13.08 -31.95 -21.88
CA ARG A 398 12.47 -31.29 -23.03
C ARG A 398 11.71 -30.06 -22.53
N PHE A 399 11.98 -28.89 -23.10
CA PHE A 399 11.30 -27.63 -22.71
C PHE A 399 9.77 -27.70 -22.84
N ARG A 400 9.25 -28.52 -23.77
CA ARG A 400 7.82 -28.79 -23.91
C ARG A 400 7.20 -29.36 -22.63
N ASP A 401 7.93 -30.24 -21.93
CA ASP A 401 7.46 -30.89 -20.70
C ASP A 401 7.45 -29.86 -19.54
N VAL A 402 8.37 -28.89 -19.59
CA VAL A 402 8.40 -27.75 -18.66
C VAL A 402 7.17 -26.86 -18.84
N PHE A 403 6.84 -26.50 -20.08
CA PHE A 403 5.64 -25.74 -20.38
C PHE A 403 4.36 -26.49 -20.03
N LEU A 404 4.29 -27.78 -20.36
CA LEU A 404 3.12 -28.59 -20.03
C LEU A 404 2.87 -28.63 -18.52
N GLY A 405 3.93 -28.81 -17.72
CA GLY A 405 3.82 -28.78 -16.25
C GLY A 405 3.36 -27.43 -15.71
N LYS A 406 3.93 -26.33 -16.22
CA LYS A 406 3.54 -24.97 -15.80
C LYS A 406 2.11 -24.62 -16.20
N ASN A 407 1.71 -24.95 -17.43
CA ASN A 407 0.36 -24.70 -17.93
C ASN A 407 -0.67 -25.55 -17.19
N LEU A 408 -0.37 -26.82 -16.91
CA LEU A 408 -1.27 -27.68 -16.14
C LEU A 408 -1.50 -27.14 -14.73
N MET A 409 -0.45 -26.65 -14.07
CA MET A 409 -0.58 -25.99 -12.77
C MET A 409 -1.44 -24.72 -12.87
N LEU A 410 -1.20 -23.87 -13.87
CA LEU A 410 -1.97 -22.64 -14.05
C LEU A 410 -3.45 -22.92 -14.34
N VAL A 411 -3.74 -23.87 -15.23
CA VAL A 411 -5.11 -24.32 -15.53
C VAL A 411 -5.78 -24.90 -14.30
N SER A 412 -5.05 -25.67 -13.48
CA SER A 412 -5.59 -26.24 -12.23
C SER A 412 -6.01 -25.14 -11.25
N VAL A 413 -5.15 -24.13 -11.07
CA VAL A 413 -5.46 -22.96 -10.23
C VAL A 413 -6.66 -22.20 -10.78
N LEU A 414 -6.65 -21.93 -12.09
CA LEU A 414 -7.71 -21.20 -12.77
C LEU A 414 -9.06 -21.94 -12.69
N ALA A 415 -9.07 -23.26 -12.82
CA ALA A 415 -10.26 -24.08 -12.70
C ALA A 415 -10.86 -24.01 -11.29
N VAL A 416 -10.02 -24.09 -10.25
CA VAL A 416 -10.46 -23.92 -8.85
C VAL A 416 -11.05 -22.52 -8.64
N GLU A 417 -10.36 -21.48 -9.13
CA GLU A 417 -10.83 -20.10 -9.01
C GLU A 417 -12.15 -19.84 -9.71
N ILE A 418 -12.31 -20.33 -10.94
CA ILE A 418 -13.55 -20.21 -11.71
C ILE A 418 -14.67 -20.98 -11.00
N ALA A 419 -14.40 -22.17 -10.45
CA ALA A 419 -15.40 -22.94 -9.71
C ALA A 419 -15.85 -22.23 -8.42
N LEU A 420 -14.91 -21.71 -7.62
CA LEU A 420 -15.21 -20.93 -6.41
C LEU A 420 -16.00 -19.67 -6.75
N SER A 421 -15.58 -18.97 -7.80
CA SER A 421 -16.21 -17.77 -8.31
C SER A 421 -17.64 -18.02 -8.81
N LEU A 422 -17.85 -19.10 -9.56
CA LEU A 422 -19.16 -19.55 -10.02
C LEU A 422 -20.07 -19.90 -8.85
N ALA A 423 -19.58 -20.68 -7.87
CA ALA A 423 -20.35 -21.03 -6.68
C ALA A 423 -20.77 -19.79 -5.89
N MET A 424 -19.87 -18.82 -5.74
CA MET A 424 -20.13 -17.56 -5.04
C MET A 424 -21.14 -16.67 -5.77
N LEU A 425 -21.07 -16.62 -7.10
CA LEU A 425 -22.01 -15.90 -7.93
C LEU A 425 -23.39 -16.56 -7.93
N ALA A 426 -23.45 -17.89 -8.03
CA ALA A 426 -24.67 -18.67 -7.96
C ALA A 426 -25.38 -18.50 -6.61
N TRP A 427 -24.63 -18.51 -5.50
CA TRP A 427 -25.17 -18.25 -4.16
C TRP A 427 -25.78 -16.86 -4.03
N ARG A 428 -25.21 -15.87 -4.72
CA ARG A 428 -25.52 -14.46 -4.46
C ARG A 428 -26.50 -13.81 -5.43
N VAL A 429 -26.32 -14.06 -6.72
CA VAL A 429 -27.11 -13.47 -7.81
C VAL A 429 -28.09 -14.51 -8.38
N GLY A 430 -27.78 -15.79 -8.23
CA GLY A 430 -28.55 -16.91 -8.80
C GLY A 430 -27.81 -17.54 -9.98
N TRP A 431 -28.36 -18.65 -10.47
CA TRP A 431 -27.79 -19.36 -11.62
C TRP A 431 -28.12 -18.64 -12.92
N PRO A 432 -27.16 -18.50 -13.86
CA PRO A 432 -27.46 -18.09 -15.22
C PRO A 432 -28.27 -19.17 -15.94
N SER A 433 -28.96 -18.78 -17.00
CA SER A 433 -29.63 -19.71 -17.90
C SER A 433 -28.65 -20.73 -18.50
N ALA A 434 -29.13 -21.95 -18.76
CA ALA A 434 -28.26 -23.07 -19.16
C ALA A 434 -27.46 -22.78 -20.45
N HIS A 435 -28.08 -22.10 -21.42
CA HIS A 435 -27.42 -21.71 -22.66
C HIS A 435 -26.28 -20.71 -22.41
N MET A 436 -26.48 -19.74 -21.53
CA MET A 436 -25.46 -18.75 -21.17
C MET A 436 -24.30 -19.38 -20.41
N LEU A 437 -24.59 -20.34 -19.52
CA LEU A 437 -23.56 -21.09 -18.80
C LEU A 437 -22.68 -21.86 -19.78
N VAL A 438 -23.27 -22.62 -20.70
CA VAL A 438 -22.53 -23.41 -21.69
C VAL A 438 -21.73 -22.50 -22.63
N ALA A 439 -22.34 -21.41 -23.12
CA ALA A 439 -21.65 -20.45 -23.99
C ALA A 439 -20.44 -19.81 -23.28
N THR A 440 -20.60 -19.44 -22.01
CA THR A 440 -19.52 -18.86 -21.21
C THR A 440 -18.42 -19.89 -20.93
N CYS A 441 -18.77 -21.14 -20.59
CA CYS A 441 -17.77 -22.21 -20.42
C CYS A 441 -16.99 -22.49 -21.70
N ALA A 442 -17.66 -22.52 -22.85
CA ALA A 442 -17.00 -22.67 -24.15
C ALA A 442 -16.07 -21.48 -24.44
N ALA A 443 -16.51 -20.25 -24.17
CA ALA A 443 -15.68 -19.05 -24.31
C ALA A 443 -14.47 -19.09 -23.38
N ILE A 444 -14.64 -19.48 -22.11
CA ILE A 444 -13.56 -19.65 -21.12
C ILE A 444 -12.51 -20.63 -21.66
N ILE A 445 -12.92 -21.80 -22.13
CA ILE A 445 -12.00 -22.82 -22.66
C ILE A 445 -11.24 -22.27 -23.87
N PHE A 446 -11.96 -21.66 -24.83
CA PHE A 446 -11.36 -21.04 -26.01
C PHE A 446 -10.33 -19.97 -25.62
N THR A 447 -10.69 -19.06 -24.72
CA THR A 447 -9.81 -17.99 -24.26
C THR A 447 -8.60 -18.54 -23.53
N ILE A 448 -8.75 -19.50 -22.61
CA ILE A 448 -7.61 -20.07 -21.86
C ILE A 448 -6.62 -20.73 -22.83
N VAL A 449 -7.10 -21.55 -23.75
CA VAL A 449 -6.23 -22.26 -24.71
C VAL A 449 -5.51 -21.27 -25.63
N GLY A 450 -6.22 -20.28 -26.18
CA GLY A 450 -5.63 -19.23 -27.00
C GLY A 450 -4.60 -18.40 -26.25
N GLN A 451 -4.97 -17.90 -25.08
CA GLN A 451 -4.12 -17.05 -24.25
C GLN A 451 -2.88 -17.79 -23.73
N LEU A 452 -2.99 -19.07 -23.36
CA LEU A 452 -1.82 -19.86 -22.95
C LEU A 452 -0.79 -19.99 -24.07
N THR A 453 -1.24 -20.14 -25.31
CA THR A 453 -0.34 -20.23 -26.47
C THR A 453 0.48 -18.95 -26.63
N ILE A 454 -0.19 -17.80 -26.57
CA ILE A 454 0.44 -16.48 -26.67
C ILE A 454 1.34 -16.20 -25.44
N ALA A 455 0.87 -16.58 -24.26
CA ALA A 455 1.59 -16.41 -23.01
C ALA A 455 2.88 -17.24 -22.94
N ASN A 456 2.87 -18.46 -23.48
CA ASN A 456 4.06 -19.30 -23.61
C ASN A 456 5.09 -18.64 -24.54
N TRP A 457 4.65 -18.16 -25.70
CA TRP A 457 5.52 -17.45 -26.64
C TRP A 457 6.12 -16.18 -26.04
N SER A 458 5.30 -15.38 -25.34
CA SER A 458 5.74 -14.16 -24.64
C SER A 458 6.75 -14.48 -23.53
N SER A 459 6.52 -15.55 -22.77
CA SER A 459 7.42 -15.99 -21.69
C SER A 459 8.82 -16.35 -22.18
N ILE A 460 8.97 -16.81 -23.43
CA ILE A 460 10.27 -17.15 -24.04
C ILE A 460 10.92 -15.90 -24.65
N THR A 461 10.13 -15.09 -25.35
CA THR A 461 10.64 -13.98 -26.16
C THR A 461 10.97 -12.76 -25.29
N PHE A 462 10.21 -12.52 -24.22
CA PHE A 462 10.34 -11.35 -23.35
C PHE A 462 10.40 -11.72 -21.86
N PRO A 463 11.32 -12.61 -21.43
CA PRO A 463 11.40 -13.04 -20.04
C PRO A 463 11.82 -11.87 -19.16
N ARG A 464 11.06 -11.64 -18.08
CA ARG A 464 11.38 -10.60 -17.10
C ARG A 464 11.55 -11.23 -15.72
N LYS A 465 12.77 -11.15 -15.18
CA LYS A 465 13.05 -11.60 -13.82
C LYS A 465 12.22 -10.79 -12.82
N MET A 466 11.50 -11.48 -11.95
CA MET A 466 10.78 -10.90 -10.81
C MET A 466 11.28 -11.52 -9.52
N GLU A 467 11.33 -10.72 -8.45
CA GLU A 467 11.71 -11.18 -7.13
C GLU A 467 10.49 -11.32 -6.23
N PHE A 468 10.45 -12.38 -5.42
CA PHE A 468 9.35 -12.61 -4.50
C PHE A 468 9.22 -11.45 -3.49
N GLY A 469 8.04 -10.83 -3.47
CA GLY A 469 7.67 -9.79 -2.50
C GLY A 469 8.20 -8.39 -2.79
N GLN A 470 8.87 -8.13 -3.91
CA GLN A 470 9.16 -6.76 -4.37
C GLN A 470 8.13 -6.35 -5.42
N MET A 471 7.22 -5.41 -5.12
CA MET A 471 6.25 -4.89 -6.09
C MET A 471 6.83 -3.83 -7.03
N ARG A 472 7.88 -3.11 -6.60
CA ARG A 472 8.55 -2.10 -7.42
C ARG A 472 9.28 -2.79 -8.58
N GLY A 473 8.85 -2.50 -9.81
CA GLY A 473 9.41 -3.13 -11.02
C GLY A 473 8.71 -4.41 -11.47
N GLN A 474 7.59 -4.82 -10.83
CA GLN A 474 6.69 -5.89 -11.30
C GLN A 474 5.73 -5.45 -12.41
N ARG A 475 5.94 -4.29 -13.05
CA ARG A 475 5.25 -4.00 -14.31
C ARG A 475 5.53 -5.17 -15.26
N GLN A 476 4.51 -5.74 -15.87
CA GLN A 476 4.69 -6.76 -16.88
C GLN A 476 5.55 -6.20 -18.04
N SER A 477 6.12 -7.06 -18.88
CA SER A 477 6.82 -6.57 -20.09
C SER A 477 5.86 -5.67 -20.87
N GLY A 478 6.37 -4.60 -21.52
CA GLY A 478 5.52 -3.66 -22.25
C GLY A 478 4.63 -4.34 -23.30
N MET A 479 5.06 -5.48 -23.84
CA MET A 479 4.28 -6.34 -24.73
C MET A 479 3.18 -7.13 -24.00
N ALA A 480 3.43 -7.63 -22.79
CA ALA A 480 2.39 -8.33 -22.01
C ALA A 480 1.24 -7.39 -21.59
N ALA A 481 1.49 -6.08 -21.45
CA ALA A 481 0.45 -5.07 -21.23
C ALA A 481 -0.27 -4.62 -22.52
N LEU A 482 0.26 -4.94 -23.70
CA LEU A 482 -0.38 -4.67 -25.00
C LEU A 482 -1.23 -5.85 -25.48
N VAL A 483 -0.99 -7.05 -24.94
CA VAL A 483 -1.63 -8.32 -25.34
C VAL A 483 -2.68 -8.79 -24.33
N ALA A 484 -2.55 -8.40 -23.05
CA ALA A 484 -3.62 -8.49 -22.06
C ALA A 484 -4.54 -7.27 -22.17
#